data_AF-A0A0G0N0K8-F1
#
_entry.id   AF-A0A0G0N0K8-F1
#
_cell.length_a   1.000
_cell.length_b   1.000
_cell.length_c   1.000
_cell.angle_alpha   90.00
_cell.angle_beta   90.00
_cell.angle_gamma   90.00
#
_symmetry.space_group_name_H-M   'P 1'
#
loop_
_entity.id
_entity.type
_entity.pdbx_description
1 polymer ?
#
loop_
_entity_poly.entity_id
_entity_poly.type
_entity_poly.pdbx_seq_one_letter_code
_entity_poly.pdbx_strand_id
1 'polypeptide(L)' 'MAGRRIQHHHSIQWRFKGPKKVRVFKPNLRKLDIEVDGNVVRADVCMKCYKRLKKDQK' A
#
# COMPACT_ATOMS: atom_id res chain seq x y z
N MET A 1 -4.24 -13.13 -5.49
CA MET A 1 -3.31 -12.71 -6.57
C MET A 1 -4.05 -11.78 -7.52
N ALA A 2 -3.48 -10.64 -7.94
CA ALA A 2 -4.25 -9.59 -8.65
C ALA A 2 -3.79 -9.29 -10.09
N GLY A 3 -2.92 -10.11 -10.68
CA GLY A 3 -2.52 -10.00 -12.09
C GLY A 3 -1.04 -10.27 -12.37
N ARG A 4 -0.59 -9.95 -13.60
CA ARG A 4 0.82 -10.06 -14.04
C ARG A 4 1.41 -8.68 -14.35
N ARG A 5 2.67 -8.45 -13.99
CA ARG A 5 3.47 -7.32 -14.47
C ARG A 5 4.09 -7.73 -15.81
N ILE A 6 3.57 -7.17 -16.90
CA ILE A 6 4.00 -7.44 -18.28
C ILE A 6 4.84 -6.28 -18.84
N GLN A 7 4.73 -5.09 -18.23
CA GLN A 7 5.37 -3.89 -18.72
C GLN A 7 6.80 -3.73 -18.19
N HIS A 8 7.75 -3.49 -19.10
CA HIS A 8 9.10 -3.06 -18.76
C HIS A 8 9.17 -1.53 -18.63
N HIS A 9 9.64 -1.04 -17.48
CA HIS A 9 9.52 0.38 -17.10
C HIS A 9 10.43 1.30 -17.92
N HIS A 10 11.60 0.80 -18.35
CA HIS A 10 12.65 1.63 -18.96
C HIS A 10 12.82 1.42 -20.47
N SER A 11 12.09 0.49 -21.07
CA SER A 11 12.23 0.20 -22.49
C SER A 11 10.90 0.45 -23.20
N ILE A 12 10.73 1.67 -23.69
CA ILE A 12 9.49 2.15 -24.32
C ILE A 12 9.09 1.22 -25.48
N GLN A 13 10.00 1.03 -26.45
CA GLN A 13 9.82 0.15 -27.61
C GLN A 13 9.63 -1.33 -27.25
N TRP A 14 10.13 -1.75 -26.08
CA TRP A 14 10.06 -3.13 -25.60
C TRP A 14 9.10 -3.29 -24.42
N ARG A 15 8.20 -2.32 -24.21
CA ARG A 15 7.40 -2.22 -22.99
C ARG A 15 6.63 -3.51 -22.74
N PHE A 16 6.06 -4.13 -23.78
CA PHE A 16 5.27 -5.36 -23.66
C PHE A 16 6.04 -6.65 -23.94
N LYS A 17 7.34 -6.56 -24.27
CA LYS A 17 8.21 -7.71 -24.58
C LYS A 17 9.04 -8.18 -23.36
N GLY A 18 8.81 -7.58 -22.18
CA GLY A 18 9.52 -7.94 -20.95
C GLY A 18 9.02 -9.23 -20.28
N PRO A 19 9.80 -9.79 -19.35
CA PRO A 19 9.44 -11.01 -18.63
C PRO A 19 8.18 -10.80 -17.76
N LYS A 20 7.22 -11.72 -17.88
CA LYS A 20 5.93 -11.68 -17.17
C LYS A 20 6.12 -12.13 -15.73
N LYS A 21 6.15 -11.20 -14.77
CA LYS A 21 6.25 -11.50 -13.33
C LYS A 21 4.88 -11.48 -12.66
N VAL A 22 4.67 -12.30 -11.63
CA VAL A 22 3.42 -12.26 -10.83
C VAL A 22 3.37 -10.95 -10.05
N ARG A 23 2.24 -10.23 -10.14
CA ARG A 23 2.01 -9.01 -9.36
C ARG A 23 1.27 -9.37 -8.08
N VAL A 24 1.94 -9.16 -6.95
CA VAL A 24 1.30 -9.23 -5.63
C VAL A 24 0.61 -7.89 -5.37
N PHE A 25 -0.68 -7.93 -5.02
CA PHE A 25 -1.39 -6.75 -4.54
C PHE A 25 -0.95 -6.49 -3.11
N LYS A 26 -0.41 -5.29 -2.86
CA LYS A 26 -0.11 -4.84 -1.50
C LYS A 26 -1.27 -3.93 -1.06
N PRO A 27 -1.94 -4.22 0.06
CA PRO A 27 -2.98 -3.34 0.57
C PRO A 27 -2.35 -1.99 0.96
N ASN A 28 -3.12 -0.91 0.80
CA ASN A 28 -2.67 0.44 1.15
C ASN A 28 -2.87 0.69 2.66
N LEU A 29 -2.03 0.03 3.46
CA LEU A 29 -1.99 0.11 4.92
C LEU A 29 -0.79 0.96 5.37
N ARG A 30 -0.95 1.68 6.47
CA ARG A 30 0.13 2.42 7.15
C ARG A 30 0.25 1.96 8.58
N LYS A 31 1.49 1.83 9.05
CA LYS A 31 1.79 1.60 10.48
C LYS A 31 1.68 2.91 11.23
N LEU A 32 0.90 2.93 12.29
CA LEU A 32 0.85 4.06 13.22
C LEU A 32 0.65 3.59 14.66
N ASP A 33 1.12 4.43 15.57
CA ASP A 33 0.93 4.26 17.00
C ASP A 33 -0.40 4.91 17.38
N ILE A 34 -1.33 4.11 17.91
CA ILE A 34 -2.69 4.52 18.28
C ILE A 34 -2.82 4.29 19.78
N GLU A 35 -3.35 5.28 20.49
CA GLU A 35 -3.79 5.09 21.85
C GLU A 35 -5.15 4.39 21.87
N VAL A 36 -5.20 3.19 22.44
CA VAL A 36 -6.42 2.40 22.64
C VAL A 36 -6.47 2.04 24.12
N ASP A 37 -7.53 2.46 24.81
CA ASP A 37 -7.75 2.18 26.22
C ASP A 37 -6.56 2.55 27.13
N GLY A 38 -5.96 3.72 26.87
CA GLY A 38 -4.81 4.25 27.62
C GLY A 38 -3.46 3.58 27.32
N ASN A 39 -3.41 2.65 26.37
CA ASN A 39 -2.18 1.98 25.93
C ASN A 39 -1.84 2.36 24.49
N VAL A 40 -0.56 2.61 24.21
CA VAL A 40 -0.07 2.90 22.86
C VAL A 40 0.21 1.60 22.12
N VAL A 41 -0.56 1.32 21.08
CA VAL A 41 -0.47 0.11 20.26
C VAL A 41 -0.04 0.49 18.84
N ARG A 42 0.93 -0.25 18.31
CA ARG A 42 1.37 -0.10 16.92
C ARG A 42 0.54 -0.98 15.99
N ALA A 43 -0.30 -0.36 15.17
CA ALA A 43 -1.25 -1.07 14.30
C ALA A 43 -1.10 -0.70 12.81
N ASP A 44 -1.42 -1.66 11.93
CA ASP A 44 -1.56 -1.44 10.50
C ASP A 44 -2.97 -0.94 10.19
N VAL A 45 -3.08 0.26 9.64
CA VAL A 45 -4.34 0.98 9.48
C VAL A 45 -4.60 1.32 8.03
N CYS A 46 -5.87 1.22 7.63
CA CYS A 46 -6.32 1.57 6.30
C CYS A 46 -6.13 3.08 6.00
N MET A 47 -5.81 3.45 4.76
CA MET A 47 -5.62 4.88 4.44
C MET A 47 -6.86 5.77 4.69
N LYS A 48 -8.09 5.22 4.61
CA LYS A 48 -9.32 5.95 4.97
C LYS A 48 -9.36 6.27 6.47
N CYS A 49 -9.00 5.28 7.27
CA CYS A 49 -8.92 5.33 8.72
C CYS A 49 -7.81 6.30 9.15
N TYR A 50 -6.61 6.20 8.56
CA TYR A 50 -5.50 7.14 8.78
C TYR A 50 -5.89 8.59 8.50
N LYS A 51 -6.57 8.85 7.37
CA LYS A 51 -7.06 10.20 7.04
C LYS A 51 -8.05 10.73 8.07
N ARG A 52 -8.91 9.86 8.62
CA ARG A 52 -9.87 10.22 9.66
C ARG A 52 -9.15 10.56 10.97
N LEU A 53 -8.27 9.68 11.44
CA LEU A 53 -7.47 9.90 12.66
C LEU A 53 -6.65 11.18 12.59
N LYS A 54 -6.01 11.45 11.44
CA LYS A 54 -5.26 12.70 11.23
C LYS A 54 -6.14 13.95 11.26
N LYS A 55 -7.42 13.85 10.86
CA LYS A 55 -8.37 14.97 10.93
C LYS A 55 -8.83 15.20 12.36
N ASP A 56 -9.10 14.13 13.10
CA ASP A 56 -9.60 14.20 14.48
C ASP A 56 -8.52 14.66 15.48
N GLN A 57 -7.23 14.53 15.14
CA GLN A 57 -6.09 15.10 15.89
C GLN A 57 -5.88 16.61 15.71
N LYS A 58 -6.53 17.25 14.73
CA LYS A 58 -6.38 18.68 14.42
C LYS A 58 -7.52 19.49 15.02
#